data_AF-A0A8S2T957-F1
#
_entry.id   AF-A0A8S2T957-F1
#
_cell.length_a   1.000
_cell.length_b   1.000
_cell.length_c   1.000
_cell.angle_alpha   90.00
_cell.angle_beta   90.00
_cell.angle_gamma   90.00
#
_symmetry.space_group_name_H-M   'P 1'
#
loop_
_entity.id
_entity.type
_entity.pdbx_description
1 polymer ?
#
loop_
_entity_poly.entity_id
_entity_poly.type
_entity_poly.pdbx_seq_one_letter_code
_entity_poly.pdbx_strand_id
1 'polypeptide(L)'
;NCPFFSGSFKVERRSLLHDLLDPLQLIFGSEENELLIIQLYNLASESAISSTCNNLTRHLKEKQKAVIKKGWLLKVLEVGAGTGASTLPFLNHLLDFANQTQTRIEYIFTDISPAFFIKAQRTFDQLLNEKNQQNLVHISYRVLDLNVVDINSTVFNSELFDTILDV
;
A
#
# COMPACT_ATOMS: atom_id res chain seq x y z
N ASN A 1 34.63 5.04 7.67
CA ASN A 1 34.03 5.87 8.73
C ASN A 1 32.82 6.59 8.17
N CYS A 2 31.61 6.06 8.38
CA CYS A 2 30.36 6.76 8.09
C CYS A 2 30.06 7.75 9.22
N PRO A 3 29.68 9.00 8.94
CA PRO A 3 29.63 10.07 9.95
C PRO A 3 28.30 10.13 10.73
N PHE A 4 27.38 9.18 10.56
CA PHE A 4 26.01 9.27 11.09
C PHE A 4 25.79 8.67 12.50
N PHE A 5 26.79 8.06 13.12
CA PHE A 5 26.58 7.31 14.37
C PHE A 5 26.84 8.17 15.62
N SER A 6 25.82 8.89 16.09
CA SER A 6 25.81 9.57 17.39
C SER A 6 25.54 8.59 18.55
N GLY A 7 25.82 9.03 19.78
CA GLY A 7 25.81 8.19 20.99
C GLY A 7 24.46 7.59 21.38
N SER A 8 23.33 8.18 20.95
CA SER A 8 21.96 7.69 21.21
C SER A 8 21.68 6.35 20.54
N PHE A 9 22.12 6.15 19.30
CA PHE A 9 21.90 4.90 18.54
C PHE A 9 22.62 3.68 19.15
N LYS A 10 23.76 3.90 19.85
CA LYS A 10 24.49 2.84 20.57
C LYS A 10 23.74 2.35 21.81
N VAL A 11 22.99 3.23 22.48
CA VAL A 11 22.19 2.89 23.67
C VAL A 11 20.97 2.09 23.26
N GLU A 12 20.26 2.52 22.21
CA GLU A 12 19.09 1.81 21.66
C GLU A 12 19.44 0.40 21.19
N ARG A 13 20.57 0.21 20.48
CA ARG A 13 21.02 -1.12 20.02
C ARG A 13 21.32 -2.08 21.18
N ARG A 14 21.92 -1.58 22.27
CA ARG A 14 22.21 -2.42 23.44
C ARG A 14 20.91 -2.83 24.12
N SER A 15 19.97 -1.90 24.28
CA SER A 15 18.67 -2.19 24.89
C SER A 15 17.83 -3.17 24.07
N LEU A 16 17.86 -3.04 22.73
CA LEU A 16 17.23 -3.99 21.80
C LEU A 16 17.74 -5.42 21.97
N LEU A 17 19.05 -5.61 22.05
CA LEU A 17 19.67 -6.93 22.16
C LEU A 17 19.47 -7.59 23.53
N HIS A 18 18.95 -6.86 24.52
CA HIS A 18 18.68 -7.37 25.87
C HIS A 18 17.17 -7.33 26.19
N ASP A 19 16.31 -7.19 25.17
CA ASP A 19 14.84 -7.11 25.31
C ASP A 19 14.36 -5.98 26.25
N LEU A 20 15.19 -4.95 26.44
CA LEU A 20 14.88 -3.77 27.26
C LEU A 20 14.14 -2.69 26.45
N LEU A 21 14.04 -2.88 25.14
CA LEU A 21 13.37 -1.98 24.21
C LEU A 21 12.58 -2.82 23.20
N ASP A 22 11.29 -2.54 23.06
CA ASP A 22 10.46 -3.15 22.02
C ASP A 22 10.89 -2.64 20.63
N PRO A 23 11.33 -3.51 19.71
CA PRO A 23 11.73 -3.13 18.36
C PRO A 23 10.62 -2.40 17.59
N LEU A 24 9.35 -2.75 17.82
CA LEU A 24 8.23 -2.08 17.17
C LEU A 24 8.03 -0.67 17.70
N GLN A 25 8.26 -0.44 19.00
CA GLN A 25 8.24 0.90 19.57
C GLN A 25 9.42 1.75 19.07
N LEU A 26 10.57 1.13 18.78
CA LEU A 26 11.66 1.88 18.16
C LEU A 26 11.30 2.33 16.72
N ILE A 27 10.66 1.46 15.94
CA ILE A 27 10.41 1.74 14.51
C ILE A 27 9.12 2.56 14.30
N PHE A 28 8.07 2.29 15.08
CA PHE A 28 6.72 2.85 14.92
C PHE A 28 6.19 3.58 16.16
N GLY A 29 6.97 3.67 17.24
CA GLY A 29 6.53 4.28 18.50
C GLY A 29 6.57 5.81 18.52
N SER A 30 7.05 6.46 17.46
CA SER A 30 6.99 7.91 17.28
C SER A 30 6.63 8.28 15.84
N GLU A 31 5.98 9.44 15.66
CA GLU A 31 5.63 9.98 14.35
C GLU A 31 6.89 10.23 13.49
N GLU A 32 7.98 10.67 14.11
CA GLU A 32 9.28 10.88 13.44
C GLU A 32 9.86 9.58 12.88
N ASN A 33 9.85 8.50 13.67
CA ASN A 33 10.39 7.20 13.24
C ASN A 33 9.53 6.60 12.13
N GLU A 34 8.21 6.74 12.24
CA GLU A 34 7.30 6.29 11.20
C GLU A 34 7.51 7.07 9.88
N LEU A 35 7.75 8.38 9.95
CA LEU A 35 8.08 9.20 8.77
C LEU A 35 9.42 8.80 8.14
N LEU A 36 10.45 8.53 8.94
CA LEU A 36 11.75 8.06 8.44
C LEU A 36 11.61 6.72 7.70
N ILE A 37 10.78 5.81 8.21
CA ILE A 37 10.49 4.54 7.56
C ILE A 37 9.74 4.74 6.25
N ILE A 38 8.72 5.60 6.22
CA ILE A 38 8.01 5.95 4.99
C ILE A 38 8.97 6.54 3.95
N GLN A 39 9.88 7.44 4.36
CA GLN A 39 10.90 8.00 3.46
C GLN A 39 11.84 6.92 2.93
N LEU A 40 12.29 6.00 3.77
CA LEU A 40 13.12 4.87 3.36
C LEU A 40 12.42 3.99 2.33
N TYR A 41 11.15 3.64 2.57
CA TYR A 41 10.33 2.89 1.61
C TYR A 41 10.16 3.66 0.29
N ASN A 42 9.83 4.96 0.34
CA ASN A 42 9.69 5.77 -0.87
C ASN A 42 10.99 5.82 -1.68
N LEU A 43 12.14 6.03 -1.03
CA LEU A 43 13.45 6.06 -1.68
C LEU A 43 13.83 4.72 -2.32
N ALA A 44 13.57 3.61 -1.62
CA ALA A 44 13.80 2.27 -2.17
C ALA A 44 12.90 2.00 -3.40
N SER A 45 11.75 2.68 -3.45
CA SER A 45 10.69 2.36 -4.38
C SER A 45 10.60 3.29 -5.60
N GLU A 46 11.24 4.46 -5.61
CA GLU A 46 11.14 5.45 -6.70
C GLU A 46 11.48 4.90 -8.09
N SER A 47 12.49 4.02 -8.21
CA SER A 47 12.87 3.41 -9.50
C SER A 47 12.12 2.10 -9.80
N ALA A 48 11.82 1.30 -8.78
CA ALA A 48 11.13 0.02 -8.91
C ALA A 48 9.62 0.19 -9.20
N ILE A 49 8.97 1.18 -8.58
CA ILE A 49 7.54 1.42 -8.70
C ILE A 49 7.19 1.92 -10.10
N SER A 50 7.97 2.84 -10.68
CA SER A 50 7.63 3.43 -11.99
C SER A 50 7.56 2.37 -13.10
N SER A 51 8.55 1.48 -13.18
CA SER A 51 8.55 0.40 -14.18
C SER A 51 7.43 -0.62 -13.93
N THR A 52 7.16 -0.94 -12.66
CA THR A 52 6.09 -1.86 -12.25
C THR A 52 4.70 -1.29 -12.56
N CYS A 53 4.45 -0.01 -12.23
CA CYS A 53 3.21 0.72 -12.56
C CYS A 53 2.96 0.77 -14.06
N ASN A 54 4.00 0.96 -14.86
CA ASN A 54 3.89 0.96 -16.32
C ASN A 54 3.49 -0.42 -16.87
N ASN A 55 4.10 -1.49 -16.34
CA ASN A 55 3.76 -2.86 -16.73
C ASN A 55 2.33 -3.22 -16.30
N LEU A 56 1.93 -2.86 -15.08
CA LEU A 56 0.58 -3.03 -14.58
C LEU A 56 -0.44 -2.30 -15.46
N THR A 57 -0.20 -1.02 -15.77
CA THR A 57 -1.08 -0.23 -16.64
C THR A 57 -1.25 -0.87 -18.01
N ARG A 58 -0.16 -1.40 -18.60
CA ARG A 58 -0.23 -2.11 -19.89
C ARG A 58 -1.11 -3.35 -19.77
N HIS A 59 -0.89 -4.16 -18.74
CA HIS A 59 -1.66 -5.37 -18.48
C HIS A 59 -3.16 -5.08 -18.27
N LEU A 60 -3.48 -4.04 -17.47
CA LEU A 60 -4.86 -3.62 -17.23
C LEU A 60 -5.52 -3.08 -18.50
N LYS A 61 -4.80 -2.34 -19.36
CA LYS A 61 -5.32 -1.91 -20.67
C LYS A 61 -5.63 -3.08 -21.59
N GLU A 62 -4.80 -4.13 -21.58
CA GLU A 62 -5.04 -5.35 -22.36
C GLU A 62 -6.26 -6.11 -21.84
N LYS A 63 -6.37 -6.32 -20.52
CA LYS A 63 -7.55 -6.90 -19.89
C LYS A 63 -8.82 -6.11 -20.18
N GLN A 64 -8.77 -4.78 -20.07
CA GLN A 64 -9.91 -3.93 -20.36
C GLN A 64 -10.39 -4.05 -21.81
N LYS A 65 -9.48 -4.13 -22.79
CA LYS A 65 -9.84 -4.31 -24.20
C LYS A 65 -10.62 -5.61 -24.44
N ALA A 66 -10.33 -6.66 -23.68
CA ALA A 66 -11.07 -7.92 -23.75
C ALA A 66 -12.49 -7.79 -23.13
N VAL A 67 -12.64 -6.91 -22.13
CA VAL A 67 -13.93 -6.60 -21.50
C VAL A 67 -14.60 -5.45 -22.26
N ILE A 68 -15.19 -5.79 -23.42
CA ILE A 68 -15.93 -4.85 -24.29
C ILE A 68 -17.21 -4.39 -23.57
N LYS A 69 -17.12 -3.43 -22.64
CA LYS A 69 -18.27 -2.64 -22.17
C LYS A 69 -17.79 -1.40 -21.41
N LYS A 70 -18.48 -0.28 -21.65
CA LYS A 70 -18.43 0.88 -20.75
C LYS A 70 -18.75 0.42 -19.33
N GLY A 71 -17.92 0.83 -18.35
CA GLY A 71 -18.15 0.55 -16.94
C GLY A 71 -17.48 -0.72 -16.40
N TRP A 72 -16.26 -1.03 -16.84
CA TRP A 72 -15.44 -2.04 -16.16
C TRP A 72 -15.25 -1.64 -14.70
N LEU A 73 -15.42 -2.61 -13.82
CA LEU A 73 -15.12 -2.52 -12.39
C LEU A 73 -13.85 -3.34 -12.15
N LEU A 74 -12.75 -2.65 -11.87
CA LEU A 74 -11.47 -3.25 -11.54
C LEU A 74 -11.43 -3.53 -10.04
N LYS A 75 -11.19 -4.80 -9.65
CA LYS A 75 -11.05 -5.20 -8.25
C LYS A 75 -9.58 -5.46 -7.91
N VAL A 76 -9.06 -4.70 -6.95
CA VAL A 76 -7.66 -4.77 -6.49
C VAL A 76 -7.63 -5.17 -5.02
N LEU A 77 -6.79 -6.14 -4.69
CA LEU A 77 -6.42 -6.48 -3.32
C LEU A 77 -4.96 -6.12 -3.10
N GLU A 78 -4.65 -5.41 -2.03
CA GLU A 78 -3.28 -5.20 -1.58
C GLU A 78 -3.06 -5.91 -0.25
N VAL A 79 -1.97 -6.68 -0.18
CA VAL A 79 -1.58 -7.48 0.98
C VAL A 79 -0.35 -6.87 1.63
N GLY A 80 -0.35 -6.76 2.96
CA GLY A 80 0.81 -6.25 3.71
C GLY A 80 1.14 -4.78 3.43
N ALA A 81 0.12 -3.96 3.19
CA ALA A 81 0.29 -2.60 2.69
C ALA A 81 0.94 -1.62 3.68
N GLY A 82 1.04 -1.99 4.96
CA GLY A 82 1.65 -1.19 6.02
C GLY A 82 1.04 0.21 6.09
N THR A 83 1.90 1.23 6.14
CA THR A 83 1.51 2.65 6.20
C THR A 83 0.93 3.20 4.88
N GLY A 84 0.96 2.42 3.80
CA GLY A 84 0.54 2.84 2.47
C GLY A 84 1.58 3.64 1.69
N ALA A 85 2.84 3.64 2.12
CA ALA A 85 3.94 4.36 1.45
C ALA A 85 4.10 3.92 -0.01
N SER A 86 4.19 2.60 -0.24
CA SER A 86 4.27 2.03 -1.58
C SER A 86 2.91 2.10 -2.31
N THR A 87 1.79 2.02 -1.58
CA THR A 87 0.43 2.13 -2.13
C THR A 87 0.19 3.48 -2.80
N LEU A 88 0.65 4.58 -2.21
CA LEU A 88 0.35 5.94 -2.68
C LEU A 88 0.70 6.17 -4.17
N PRO A 89 1.94 5.92 -4.64
CA PRO A 89 2.27 6.10 -6.06
C PRO A 89 1.51 5.10 -6.97
N PHE A 90 1.24 3.87 -6.51
CA PHE A 90 0.43 2.92 -7.26
C PHE A 90 -1.02 3.40 -7.44
N LEU A 91 -1.64 3.85 -6.35
CA LEU A 91 -3.00 4.39 -6.34
C LEU A 91 -3.09 5.63 -7.24
N ASN A 92 -2.09 6.51 -7.20
CA ASN A 92 -1.99 7.66 -8.08
C ASN A 92 -2.00 7.26 -9.57
N HIS A 93 -1.21 6.24 -9.96
CA HIS A 93 -1.22 5.70 -11.32
C HIS A 93 -2.54 5.03 -11.71
N LEU A 94 -3.13 4.26 -10.80
CA LEU A 94 -4.43 3.60 -11.01
C LEU A 94 -5.55 4.63 -11.21
N LEU A 95 -5.52 5.74 -10.47
CA LEU A 95 -6.44 6.85 -10.61
C LEU A 95 -6.35 7.52 -11.99
N ASP A 96 -5.12 7.74 -12.48
CA ASP A 96 -4.91 8.29 -13.82
C ASP A 96 -5.45 7.33 -14.90
N PHE A 97 -5.20 6.02 -14.75
CA PHE A 97 -5.77 4.98 -15.61
C PHE A 97 -7.31 4.98 -15.57
N ALA A 98 -7.90 5.01 -14.38
CA ALA A 98 -9.35 5.03 -14.19
C ALA A 98 -10.01 6.24 -14.85
N ASN A 99 -9.39 7.42 -14.74
CA ASN A 99 -9.89 8.63 -15.38
C ASN A 99 -9.90 8.51 -16.91
N GLN A 100 -8.77 8.08 -17.49
CA GLN A 100 -8.60 7.99 -18.93
C GLN A 100 -9.55 6.98 -19.56
N THR A 101 -9.88 5.93 -18.81
CA THR A 101 -10.64 4.77 -19.32
C THR A 101 -12.07 4.70 -18.80
N GLN A 102 -12.46 5.63 -17.92
CA GLN A 102 -13.76 5.65 -17.23
C GLN A 102 -14.04 4.32 -16.50
N THR A 103 -13.01 3.76 -15.88
CA THR A 103 -13.06 2.52 -15.10
C THR A 103 -13.36 2.84 -13.65
N ARG A 104 -14.22 2.05 -13.00
CA ARG A 104 -14.41 2.11 -11.55
C ARG A 104 -13.44 1.14 -10.86
N ILE A 105 -12.95 1.49 -9.69
CA ILE A 105 -12.02 0.67 -8.92
C ILE A 105 -12.63 0.36 -7.56
N GLU A 106 -12.63 -0.92 -7.20
CA GLU A 106 -12.76 -1.40 -5.82
C GLU A 106 -11.37 -1.80 -5.32
N TYR A 107 -10.85 -1.10 -4.32
CA TYR A 107 -9.53 -1.33 -3.75
C TYR A 107 -9.67 -1.84 -2.31
N ILE A 108 -9.11 -3.01 -2.01
CA ILE A 108 -9.08 -3.56 -0.67
C ILE A 108 -7.66 -3.45 -0.13
N PHE A 109 -7.46 -2.48 0.76
CA PHE A 109 -6.22 -2.26 1.48
C PHE A 109 -6.16 -3.19 2.69
N THR A 110 -5.15 -4.03 2.78
CA THR A 110 -5.00 -4.96 3.90
C THR A 110 -3.63 -4.93 4.54
N ASP A 111 -3.63 -5.13 5.84
CA ASP A 111 -2.44 -5.36 6.65
C ASP A 111 -2.81 -6.24 7.84
N ILE A 112 -1.84 -6.89 8.48
CA ILE A 112 -2.08 -7.64 9.72
C ILE A 112 -2.38 -6.68 10.89
N SER A 113 -1.87 -5.45 10.84
CA SER A 113 -2.04 -4.44 11.87
C SER A 113 -3.03 -3.37 11.44
N PRO A 114 -4.17 -3.20 12.14
CA PRO A 114 -5.12 -2.14 11.84
C PRO A 114 -4.60 -0.74 12.20
N ALA A 115 -3.49 -0.65 12.94
CA ALA A 115 -2.91 0.63 13.36
C ALA A 115 -2.55 1.54 12.17
N PHE A 116 -2.27 0.95 11.00
CA PHE A 116 -1.88 1.72 9.82
C PHE A 116 -3.07 2.31 9.04
N PHE A 117 -4.30 1.84 9.26
CA PHE A 117 -5.46 2.23 8.45
C PHE A 117 -5.81 3.71 8.59
N ILE A 118 -5.71 4.28 9.80
CA ILE A 118 -6.05 5.70 10.03
C ILE A 118 -5.12 6.60 9.20
N LYS A 119 -3.83 6.27 9.15
CA LYS A 119 -2.85 7.05 8.40
C LYS A 119 -3.03 6.87 6.89
N ALA A 120 -3.18 5.63 6.43
CA ALA A 120 -3.45 5.31 5.03
C ALA A 120 -4.72 6.01 4.52
N GLN A 121 -5.81 5.99 5.32
CA GLN A 121 -7.07 6.65 4.99
C GLN A 121 -6.91 8.16 4.80
N ARG A 122 -6.26 8.86 5.75
CA ARG A 122 -6.01 10.30 5.61
C ARG A 122 -5.23 10.62 4.34
N THR A 123 -4.18 9.85 4.07
CA THR A 123 -3.32 10.01 2.89
C THR A 123 -4.11 9.80 1.59
N PHE A 124 -4.93 8.75 1.50
CA PHE A 124 -5.66 8.44 0.28
C PHE A 124 -6.86 9.36 0.08
N ASP A 125 -7.56 9.74 1.14
CA ASP A 125 -8.64 10.73 1.08
C ASP A 125 -8.10 12.08 0.55
N GLN A 126 -6.92 12.50 1.01
CA GLN A 126 -6.26 13.69 0.48
C GLN A 126 -5.98 13.56 -1.03
N LEU A 127 -5.37 12.45 -1.48
CA LEU A 127 -5.10 12.21 -2.90
C LEU A 127 -6.38 12.21 -3.75
N LEU A 128 -7.44 11.53 -3.29
CA LEU A 128 -8.71 11.46 -4.00
C LEU A 128 -9.39 12.83 -4.11
N ASN A 129 -9.26 13.65 -3.07
CA ASN A 129 -9.74 15.03 -3.06
C ASN A 129 -8.96 15.92 -4.03
N GLU A 130 -7.63 15.84 -4.01
CA GLU A 130 -6.76 16.60 -4.92
C GLU A 130 -7.04 16.29 -6.39
N LYS A 131 -7.38 15.03 -6.70
CA LYS A 131 -7.72 14.61 -8.07
C LYS A 131 -9.21 14.75 -8.43
N ASN A 132 -10.09 14.99 -7.46
CA ASN A 132 -11.55 15.01 -7.64
C ASN A 132 -12.09 13.70 -8.26
N GLN A 133 -11.64 12.55 -7.73
CA GLN A 133 -11.93 11.21 -8.28
C GLN A 133 -12.62 10.26 -7.29
N GLN A 134 -13.28 10.79 -6.25
CA GLN A 134 -13.97 10.01 -5.23
C GLN A 134 -15.07 9.08 -5.80
N ASN A 135 -15.62 9.43 -6.97
CA ASN A 135 -16.65 8.62 -7.65
C ASN A 135 -16.08 7.45 -8.47
N LEU A 136 -14.77 7.44 -8.72
CA LEU A 136 -14.12 6.42 -9.55
C LEU A 136 -13.49 5.31 -8.72
N VAL A 137 -13.17 5.56 -7.45
CA VAL A 137 -12.45 4.61 -6.59
C VAL A 137 -13.13 4.51 -5.23
N HIS A 138 -13.42 3.28 -4.83
CA HIS A 138 -13.84 2.95 -3.48
C HIS A 138 -12.74 2.14 -2.79
N ILE A 139 -12.21 2.67 -1.68
CA ILE A 139 -11.18 2.01 -0.88
C ILE A 139 -11.83 1.45 0.39
N SER A 140 -11.57 0.18 0.67
CA SER A 140 -11.97 -0.49 1.91
C SER A 140 -10.74 -1.03 2.64
N TYR A 141 -10.78 -1.01 3.97
CA TYR A 141 -9.67 -1.41 4.83
C TYR A 141 -10.05 -2.68 5.59
N ARG A 142 -9.19 -3.70 5.56
CA ARG A 142 -9.44 -4.97 6.26
C ARG A 142 -8.16 -5.53 6.85
N VAL A 143 -8.28 -6.11 8.05
CA VAL A 143 -7.19 -6.91 8.59
C VAL A 143 -7.10 -8.21 7.79
N LEU A 144 -5.89 -8.54 7.33
CA LEU A 144 -5.60 -9.81 6.65
C LEU A 144 -4.37 -10.45 7.30
N ASP A 145 -4.58 -11.59 7.93
CA ASP A 145 -3.51 -12.47 8.41
C ASP A 145 -3.46 -13.72 7.54
N LEU A 146 -2.47 -13.77 6.64
CA LEU A 146 -2.29 -14.89 5.72
C LEU A 146 -2.06 -16.23 6.43
N ASN A 147 -1.66 -16.23 7.71
CA ASN A 147 -1.40 -17.46 8.46
C ASN A 147 -2.68 -18.07 9.04
N VAL A 148 -3.75 -17.30 9.11
CA VAL A 148 -5.02 -17.68 9.76
C VAL A 148 -6.16 -17.77 8.75
N VAL A 149 -6.03 -17.11 7.60
CA VAL A 149 -7.03 -17.12 6.54
C VAL A 149 -7.03 -18.48 5.83
N ASP A 150 -8.17 -19.17 5.89
CA ASP A 150 -8.44 -20.28 4.98
C ASP A 150 -8.56 -19.71 3.56
N ILE A 151 -7.61 -20.06 2.70
CA ILE A 151 -7.56 -19.72 1.28
C ILE A 151 -8.80 -20.23 0.51
N ASN A 152 -9.57 -21.17 1.09
CA ASN A 152 -10.86 -21.61 0.55
C ASN A 152 -12.06 -20.82 1.11
N SER A 153 -11.84 -19.88 2.04
CA SER A 153 -12.89 -18.99 2.52
C SER A 153 -13.28 -18.00 1.42
N THR A 154 -14.57 -17.75 1.27
CA THR A 154 -15.17 -16.91 0.21
C THR A 154 -14.77 -15.44 0.26
N VAL A 155 -14.00 -15.01 1.27
CA VAL A 155 -13.69 -13.59 1.53
C VAL A 155 -12.48 -13.11 0.73
N PHE A 156 -11.51 -13.99 0.45
CA PHE A 156 -10.29 -13.68 -0.31
C PHE A 156 -10.02 -14.73 -1.39
N ASN A 157 -11.06 -15.12 -2.14
CA ASN A 157 -10.89 -15.97 -3.32
C ASN A 157 -10.20 -15.14 -4.41
N SER A 158 -9.04 -15.60 -4.90
CA SER A 158 -8.24 -14.92 -5.93
C SER A 158 -8.99 -14.73 -7.26
N GLU A 159 -10.01 -15.54 -7.55
CA GLU A 159 -10.90 -15.36 -8.69
C GLU A 159 -11.80 -14.12 -8.58
N LEU A 160 -11.93 -13.52 -7.39
CA LEU A 160 -12.71 -12.32 -7.15
C LEU A 160 -11.93 -11.03 -7.46
N PHE A 161 -10.62 -11.11 -7.68
CA PHE A 161 -9.74 -9.96 -7.89
C PHE A 161 -9.08 -10.01 -9.27
N ASP A 162 -9.07 -8.87 -9.96
CA ASP A 162 -8.39 -8.75 -11.25
C ASP A 162 -6.87 -8.65 -11.08
N THR A 163 -6.41 -8.21 -9.90
CA THR A 163 -5.01 -8.02 -9.53
C THR A 163 -4.83 -8.10 -8.01
N ILE A 164 -3.74 -8.73 -7.59
CA ILE A 164 -3.26 -8.74 -6.20
C ILE A 164 -1.91 -8.01 -6.20
N LEU A 165 -1.76 -7.06 -5.27
CA LEU A 165 -0.52 -6.33 -5.00
C LEU A 165 0.06 -6.84 -3.68
N ASP A 166 1.35 -7.16 -3.71
CA ASP A 166 2.17 -7.51 -2.56
C ASP A 166 3.45 -6.68 -2.70
N VAL A 167 3.71 -5.80 -1.74
CA VAL A 167 4.65 -4.66 -1.90
C VAL A 167 5.67 -4.61 -0.79
#